data_AF-A0A9N9TZJ4-F1
#
_entry.id   AF-A0A9N9TZJ4-F1
#
_cell.length_a   1.000
_cell.length_b   1.000
_cell.length_c   1.000
_cell.angle_alpha   90.00
_cell.angle_beta   90.00
_cell.angle_gamma   90.00
#
_symmetry.space_group_name_H-M   'P 1'
#
loop_
_entity.id
_entity.type
_entity.pdbx_description
1 polymer ?
#
loop_
_entity_poly.entity_id
_entity_poly.type
_entity_poly.pdbx_seq_one_letter_code
_entity_poly.pdbx_strand_id
1 'polypeptide(L)'
;MQLSSLFPTLLLLACAKAIPTDDSIAKTPADGQSNAEPVNSSTGELLADVVMDNNAGCSPWYNWYGTGRWTYTEVQFCFYQRSTSTVAVVAQREAQYYWGAAWYYARGYGFSWNIQGTLVNGGDFEGSGKGAGPTEYYVFPEKVPAGTYAVSLNYNQVGPYWEADAAINESAQFSIVLGS
;
A
#
# COMPACT_ATOMS: atom_id res chain seq x y z
N MET A 1 -69.13 4.18 -54.00
CA MET A 1 -69.25 4.27 -52.53
C MET A 1 -68.06 5.05 -52.02
N GLN A 2 -68.32 6.30 -51.62
CA GLN A 2 -67.41 7.15 -50.86
C GLN A 2 -67.43 6.75 -49.38
N LEU A 3 -66.30 6.91 -48.69
CA LEU A 3 -66.19 7.44 -47.32
C LEU A 3 -64.68 7.60 -47.01
N SER A 4 -64.11 8.79 -47.22
CA SER A 4 -63.80 9.80 -46.17
C SER A 4 -62.75 9.30 -45.18
N SER A 5 -61.46 9.62 -45.36
CA SER A 5 -60.77 10.76 -44.71
C SER A 5 -61.15 10.95 -43.24
N LEU A 6 -60.17 10.80 -42.33
CA LEU A 6 -59.80 11.82 -41.33
C LEU A 6 -58.58 11.35 -40.51
N PHE A 7 -57.45 12.04 -40.71
CA PHE A 7 -56.35 12.15 -39.76
C PHE A 7 -56.78 12.99 -38.54
N PRO A 8 -56.21 12.72 -37.35
CA PRO A 8 -55.73 13.82 -36.53
C PRO A 8 -54.30 13.57 -35.99
N THR A 9 -53.42 14.47 -36.41
CA THR A 9 -52.51 15.31 -35.61
C THR A 9 -52.16 14.91 -34.17
N LEU A 10 -50.87 14.58 -33.99
CA LEU A 10 -49.91 15.13 -33.01
C LEU A 10 -50.40 15.48 -31.58
N LEU A 11 -49.85 14.79 -30.58
CA LEU A 11 -49.44 15.43 -29.32
C LEU A 11 -48.33 14.60 -28.64
N LEU A 12 -47.07 15.02 -28.82
CA LEU A 12 -45.97 14.63 -27.92
C LEU A 12 -46.15 15.42 -26.62
N LEU A 13 -46.43 14.73 -25.51
CA LEU A 13 -46.25 15.29 -24.18
C LEU A 13 -44.94 14.76 -23.58
N ALA A 14 -43.89 15.57 -23.68
CA ALA A 14 -42.68 15.39 -22.90
C ALA A 14 -42.96 15.86 -21.46
N CYS A 15 -43.09 14.93 -20.52
CA CYS A 15 -42.99 15.27 -19.10
C CYS A 15 -41.51 15.42 -18.73
N ALA A 16 -40.98 16.63 -18.95
CA ALA A 16 -39.77 17.09 -18.30
C ALA A 16 -40.07 17.25 -16.80
N LYS A 17 -39.46 16.42 -15.96
CA LYS A 17 -39.45 16.64 -14.52
C LYS A 17 -38.29 17.58 -14.21
N ALA A 18 -38.63 18.78 -13.78
CA ALA A 18 -37.71 19.84 -13.42
C ALA A 18 -36.72 19.38 -12.35
N ILE A 19 -35.44 19.53 -12.67
CA ILE A 19 -34.34 19.50 -11.72
C ILE A 19 -34.38 20.84 -10.99
N PRO A 20 -34.48 20.89 -9.65
CA PRO A 20 -34.27 22.14 -8.94
C PRO A 20 -32.79 22.54 -9.08
N THR A 21 -32.58 23.65 -9.79
CA THR A 21 -31.38 24.48 -9.70
C THR A 21 -31.35 25.14 -8.33
N ASP A 22 -30.41 24.73 -7.48
CA ASP A 22 -29.94 25.55 -6.37
C ASP A 22 -28.51 25.99 -6.69
N ASP A 23 -28.44 27.22 -7.20
CA ASP A 23 -27.22 28.00 -7.31
C ASP A 23 -26.79 28.42 -5.90
N SER A 24 -25.80 27.74 -5.34
CA SER A 24 -24.94 28.37 -4.35
C SER A 24 -23.52 27.79 -4.33
N ILE A 25 -22.68 28.46 -5.13
CA ILE A 25 -21.27 28.75 -4.86
C ILE A 25 -20.33 27.54 -4.94
N ALA A 26 -19.86 27.32 -6.16
CA ALA A 26 -18.51 26.84 -6.41
C ALA A 26 -17.50 27.67 -5.59
N LYS A 27 -16.84 27.01 -4.64
CA LYS A 27 -15.51 27.42 -4.16
C LYS A 27 -14.52 26.37 -4.62
N THR A 28 -13.86 26.68 -5.72
CA THR A 28 -12.50 26.21 -6.02
C THR A 28 -11.58 26.59 -4.85
N PRO A 29 -10.74 25.68 -4.35
CA PRO A 29 -9.41 26.06 -3.90
C PRO A 29 -8.45 25.87 -5.06
N ALA A 30 -7.87 26.99 -5.42
CA ALA A 30 -6.83 27.15 -6.39
C ALA A 30 -5.54 26.41 -6.00
N ASP A 31 -4.76 26.12 -7.03
CA ASP A 31 -3.30 26.10 -7.08
C ASP A 31 -2.55 25.12 -6.18
N GLY A 32 -1.93 24.16 -6.86
CA GLY A 32 -0.81 23.42 -6.31
C GLY A 32 0.39 24.32 -6.02
N GLN A 33 1.23 23.85 -5.12
CA GLN A 33 2.59 24.36 -4.99
C GLN A 33 3.57 23.20 -5.06
N SER A 34 4.10 23.01 -6.26
CA SER A 34 5.40 22.38 -6.51
C SER A 34 6.46 23.28 -5.90
N ASN A 35 7.30 22.72 -5.02
CA ASN A 35 8.55 23.36 -4.63
C ASN A 35 9.70 22.39 -4.95
N ALA A 36 10.19 22.47 -6.18
CA ALA A 36 11.50 21.94 -6.54
C ALA A 36 12.54 23.08 -6.46
N GLU A 37 13.50 22.89 -5.54
CA GLU A 37 14.95 23.16 -5.63
C GLU A 37 15.47 24.63 -5.70
N PRO A 38 16.66 24.93 -5.12
CA PRO A 38 17.94 24.55 -5.75
C PRO A 38 19.01 23.94 -4.83
N VAL A 39 19.83 23.13 -5.50
CA VAL A 39 21.17 22.62 -5.14
C VAL A 39 22.06 23.68 -4.48
N ASN A 40 22.82 23.27 -3.46
CA ASN A 40 24.13 23.89 -3.21
C ASN A 40 25.18 22.84 -2.86
N SER A 41 26.27 22.89 -3.62
CA SER A 41 27.45 22.04 -3.51
C SER A 41 28.42 22.66 -2.51
N SER A 42 28.95 21.86 -1.59
CA SER A 42 30.28 22.13 -1.02
C SER A 42 30.92 20.83 -0.51
N THR A 43 31.99 20.47 -1.20
CA THR A 43 33.09 19.60 -0.80
C THR A 43 33.44 19.67 0.69
N GLY A 44 33.58 18.50 1.31
CA GLY A 44 34.12 18.30 2.65
C GLY A 44 34.39 16.82 2.87
N GLU A 45 35.55 16.36 2.43
CA GLU A 45 36.11 15.05 2.78
C GLU A 45 36.53 15.12 4.27
N LEU A 46 35.76 14.47 5.15
CA LEU A 46 36.14 14.20 6.53
C LEU A 46 35.77 12.76 6.88
N LEU A 47 36.76 12.08 7.43
CA LEU A 47 36.84 10.67 7.76
C LEU A 47 35.71 10.21 8.69
N ALA A 48 35.21 9.00 8.38
CA ALA A 48 34.73 7.98 9.32
C ALA A 48 34.26 8.50 10.69
N ASP A 49 32.99 8.85 10.78
CA ASP A 49 32.26 8.79 12.04
C ASP A 49 30.87 8.23 11.77
N VAL A 50 30.47 7.31 12.63
CA VAL A 50 29.36 6.38 12.43
C VAL A 50 28.02 7.13 12.45
N VAL A 51 27.30 7.15 11.32
CA VAL A 51 25.87 7.47 11.30
C VAL A 51 25.09 6.17 11.42
N MET A 52 24.79 5.76 12.66
CA MET A 52 23.79 4.74 12.94
C MET A 52 22.42 5.43 12.96
N ASP A 53 21.70 5.35 11.86
CA ASP A 53 20.30 5.81 11.81
C ASP A 53 19.38 4.68 12.29
N ASN A 54 18.36 5.06 13.08
CA ASN A 54 17.56 4.20 13.96
C ASN A 54 16.60 3.22 13.24
N ASN A 55 17.09 2.33 12.36
CA ASN A 55 16.30 1.23 11.79
C ASN A 55 17.12 0.11 11.12
N ALA A 56 18.34 -0.15 11.58
CA ALA A 56 19.29 -1.04 10.89
C ALA A 56 18.75 -2.47 10.60
N GLY A 57 17.77 -2.96 11.38
CA GLY A 57 17.11 -4.26 11.17
C GLY A 57 15.90 -4.23 10.23
N CYS A 58 15.52 -3.09 9.66
CA CYS A 58 14.28 -2.93 8.91
C CYS A 58 14.49 -2.47 7.47
N SER A 59 13.59 -2.88 6.58
CA SER A 59 13.45 -2.31 5.24
C SER A 59 12.99 -0.84 5.32
N PRO A 60 13.08 -0.07 4.22
CA PRO A 60 12.23 1.11 4.08
C PRO A 60 10.75 0.72 4.12
N TRP A 61 9.88 1.71 4.29
CA TRP A 61 8.44 1.54 4.05
C TRP A 61 8.19 1.46 2.55
N TYR A 62 7.44 0.45 2.13
CA TYR A 62 6.98 0.28 0.77
C TYR A 62 5.53 0.73 0.64
N ASN A 63 5.24 1.52 -0.40
CA ASN A 63 3.90 2.01 -0.73
C ASN A 63 3.36 1.16 -1.89
N TRP A 64 2.57 0.13 -1.57
CA TRP A 64 2.19 -0.88 -2.54
C TRP A 64 0.72 -0.80 -2.92
N TYR A 65 0.45 -1.07 -4.20
CA TYR A 65 -0.88 -1.07 -4.76
C TYR A 65 -1.23 -2.48 -5.26
N GLY A 66 -2.49 -2.85 -5.09
CA GLY A 66 -2.98 -4.08 -5.71
C GLY A 66 -3.22 -3.92 -7.20
N THR A 67 -3.56 -5.03 -7.83
CA THR A 67 -3.98 -5.07 -9.25
C THR A 67 -5.05 -4.01 -9.53
N GLY A 68 -4.88 -3.24 -10.61
CA GLY A 68 -5.79 -2.14 -10.97
C GLY A 68 -5.78 -0.95 -10.01
N ARG A 69 -4.89 -0.92 -9.02
CA ARG A 69 -4.81 0.09 -7.94
C ARG A 69 -6.10 0.18 -7.14
N TRP A 70 -6.80 -0.93 -6.98
CA TRP A 70 -8.01 -1.03 -6.16
C TRP A 70 -7.74 -1.14 -4.67
N THR A 71 -6.51 -1.51 -4.29
CA THR A 71 -6.06 -1.60 -2.89
C THR A 71 -4.73 -0.89 -2.74
N TYR A 72 -4.45 -0.43 -1.53
CA TYR A 72 -3.20 0.24 -1.14
C TYR A 72 -2.83 -0.20 0.27
N THR A 73 -1.54 -0.33 0.53
CA THR A 73 -1.01 -0.55 1.87
C THR A 73 0.42 -0.03 1.98
N GLU A 74 0.83 0.33 3.18
CA GLU A 74 2.22 0.58 3.51
C GLU A 74 2.77 -0.58 4.32
N VAL A 75 3.88 -1.17 3.86
CA VAL A 75 4.50 -2.33 4.52
C VAL A 75 5.96 -2.05 4.86
N GLN A 76 6.40 -2.49 6.03
CA GLN A 76 7.80 -2.55 6.43
C GLN A 76 8.12 -3.93 6.99
N PHE A 77 9.29 -4.46 6.66
CA PHE A 77 9.78 -5.73 7.16
C PHE A 77 10.97 -5.49 8.08
N CYS A 78 10.92 -6.05 9.27
CA CYS A 78 11.93 -5.88 10.31
C CYS A 78 12.42 -7.22 10.81
N PHE A 79 13.70 -7.27 11.17
CA PHE A 79 14.34 -8.43 11.75
C PHE A 79 14.98 -8.01 13.07
N TYR A 80 14.56 -8.66 14.15
CA TYR A 80 15.02 -8.34 15.50
C TYR A 80 15.82 -9.49 16.08
N GLN A 81 16.94 -9.14 16.72
CA GLN A 81 17.77 -10.06 17.48
C GLN A 81 17.28 -10.11 18.93
N ARG A 82 16.99 -11.33 19.41
CA ARG A 82 16.74 -11.65 20.81
C ARG A 82 17.97 -12.36 21.38
N SER A 83 17.93 -12.68 22.67
CA SER A 83 19.03 -13.40 23.34
C SER A 83 19.37 -14.72 22.65
N THR A 84 18.35 -15.48 22.23
CA THR A 84 18.50 -16.84 21.68
C THR A 84 17.90 -17.04 20.29
N SER A 85 17.31 -16.00 19.69
CA SER A 85 16.63 -16.14 18.40
C SER A 85 16.67 -14.86 17.59
N THR A 86 16.39 -14.99 16.31
CA THR A 86 16.09 -13.89 15.40
C THR A 86 14.63 -14.01 15.00
N VAL A 87 13.91 -12.90 14.94
CA VAL A 87 12.49 -12.87 14.56
C VAL A 87 12.25 -11.92 13.40
N ALA A 88 11.38 -12.32 12.48
CA ALA A 88 10.90 -11.47 11.41
C ALA A 88 9.51 -10.92 11.76
N VAL A 89 9.37 -9.61 11.57
CA VAL A 89 8.17 -8.83 11.88
C VAL A 89 7.75 -8.09 10.62
N VAL A 90 6.46 -8.13 10.31
CA VAL A 90 5.87 -7.29 9.29
C VAL A 90 5.05 -6.21 9.99
N ALA A 91 5.27 -4.96 9.62
CA ALA A 91 4.45 -3.83 10.04
C ALA A 91 3.64 -3.34 8.85
N GLN A 92 2.33 -3.16 9.06
CA GLN A 92 1.39 -2.72 8.03
C GLN A 92 0.59 -1.53 8.53
N ARG A 93 0.44 -0.52 7.68
CA ARG A 93 -0.40 0.66 7.93
C ARG A 93 -1.04 1.14 6.64
N GLU A 94 -1.96 2.09 6.77
CA GLU A 94 -2.65 2.70 5.62
C GLU A 94 -3.32 1.67 4.68
N ALA A 95 -3.81 0.54 5.21
CA ALA A 95 -4.57 -0.42 4.43
C ALA A 95 -5.87 0.22 3.92
N GLN A 96 -5.96 0.42 2.60
CA GLN A 96 -7.04 1.14 1.94
C GLN A 96 -7.54 0.41 0.70
N TYR A 97 -8.76 0.73 0.29
CA TYR A 97 -9.38 0.27 -0.95
C TYR A 97 -10.04 1.43 -1.69
N TYR A 98 -10.05 1.36 -3.01
CA TYR A 98 -10.69 2.35 -3.88
C TYR A 98 -12.08 1.88 -4.26
N TRP A 99 -13.08 2.75 -4.09
CA TRP A 99 -14.47 2.47 -4.45
C TRP A 99 -15.21 3.79 -4.68
N GLY A 100 -16.19 3.83 -5.58
CA GLY A 100 -17.05 5.01 -5.74
C GLY A 100 -16.31 6.34 -5.96
N ALA A 101 -15.17 6.31 -6.67
CA ALA A 101 -14.27 7.44 -6.92
C ALA A 101 -13.46 7.97 -5.71
N ALA A 102 -13.40 7.25 -4.59
CA ALA A 102 -12.66 7.64 -3.39
C ALA A 102 -11.89 6.48 -2.75
N TRP A 103 -10.89 6.82 -1.92
CA TRP A 103 -10.15 5.88 -1.09
C TRP A 103 -10.77 5.76 0.30
N TYR A 104 -10.88 4.52 0.78
CA TYR A 104 -11.44 4.19 2.08
C TYR A 104 -10.48 3.31 2.85
N TYR A 105 -10.37 3.56 4.15
CA TYR A 105 -9.62 2.67 5.02
C TYR A 105 -10.36 1.35 5.23
N ALA A 106 -9.59 0.27 5.23
CA ALA A 106 -10.04 -1.08 5.56
C ALA A 106 -10.56 -1.26 7.00
N ARG A 107 -10.67 -0.20 7.84
CA ARG A 107 -10.94 -0.27 9.29
C ARG A 107 -12.02 -1.28 9.65
N GLY A 108 -11.63 -2.37 10.32
CA GLY A 108 -12.54 -3.43 10.78
C GLY A 108 -12.87 -4.52 9.76
N TYR A 109 -12.49 -4.33 8.49
CA TYR A 109 -12.58 -5.35 7.45
C TYR A 109 -11.24 -6.07 7.33
N GLY A 110 -11.29 -7.40 7.43
CA GLY A 110 -10.09 -8.23 7.48
C GLY A 110 -9.46 -8.42 6.11
N PHE A 111 -8.14 -8.27 6.03
CA PHE A 111 -7.33 -8.77 4.93
C PHE A 111 -6.40 -9.86 5.48
N SER A 112 -5.93 -10.74 4.60
CA SER A 112 -4.90 -11.73 4.92
C SER A 112 -3.65 -11.47 4.09
N TRP A 113 -2.50 -11.87 4.63
CA TRP A 113 -1.23 -11.77 3.92
C TRP A 113 -0.38 -13.03 4.10
N ASN A 114 0.50 -13.27 3.14
CA ASN A 114 1.53 -14.29 3.14
C ASN A 114 2.87 -13.67 2.71
N ILE A 115 3.95 -14.09 3.36
CA ILE A 115 5.32 -13.67 3.08
C ILE A 115 6.16 -14.92 2.89
N GLN A 116 6.99 -14.92 1.85
CA GLN A 116 8.06 -15.89 1.66
C GLN A 116 9.32 -15.14 1.29
N GLY A 117 10.46 -15.49 1.87
CA GLY A 117 11.71 -14.84 1.55
C GLY A 117 12.95 -15.59 2.00
N THR A 118 14.08 -15.01 1.65
CA THR A 118 15.40 -15.54 1.93
C THR A 118 16.27 -14.42 2.48
N LEU A 119 16.94 -14.73 3.60
CA LEU A 119 18.05 -13.97 4.13
C LEU A 119 19.34 -14.61 3.59
N VAL A 120 20.08 -13.94 2.71
CA VAL A 120 21.28 -14.51 2.07
C VAL A 120 22.30 -14.89 3.14
N ASN A 121 22.65 -16.19 3.23
CA ASN A 121 23.48 -16.78 4.30
C ASN A 121 22.87 -16.77 5.71
N GLY A 122 21.60 -16.40 5.85
CA GLY A 122 20.85 -16.41 7.12
C GLY A 122 19.66 -17.38 7.15
N GLY A 123 19.23 -17.88 5.99
CA GLY A 123 18.19 -18.90 5.86
C GLY A 123 16.90 -18.36 5.23
N ASP A 124 16.01 -19.29 4.88
CA ASP A 124 14.68 -18.97 4.34
C ASP A 124 13.70 -18.70 5.48
N PHE A 125 12.70 -17.88 5.21
CA PHE A 125 11.64 -17.52 6.14
C PHE A 125 10.30 -17.43 5.43
N GLU A 126 9.24 -17.78 6.13
CA GLU A 126 7.88 -17.63 5.62
C GLU A 126 6.89 -17.37 6.77
N GLY A 127 5.75 -16.80 6.45
CA GLY A 127 4.67 -16.63 7.41
C GLY A 127 3.42 -16.08 6.79
N SER A 128 2.33 -16.12 7.56
CA SER A 128 1.04 -15.58 7.15
C SER A 128 0.31 -14.98 8.33
N GLY A 129 -0.63 -14.09 8.05
CA GLY A 129 -1.43 -13.47 9.10
C GLY A 129 -2.60 -12.70 8.54
N LYS A 130 -3.26 -11.94 9.43
CA LYS A 130 -4.47 -11.18 9.11
C LYS A 130 -4.42 -9.81 9.75
N GLY A 131 -4.98 -8.83 9.06
CA GLY A 131 -5.11 -7.46 9.54
C GLY A 131 -3.81 -6.66 9.55
N ALA A 132 -3.94 -5.42 10.00
CA ALA A 132 -2.87 -4.43 10.03
C ALA A 132 -2.10 -4.44 11.37
N GLY A 133 -1.01 -3.68 11.41
CA GLY A 133 -0.15 -3.54 12.59
C GLY A 133 1.07 -4.46 12.56
N PRO A 134 1.96 -4.31 13.55
CA PRO A 134 3.16 -5.14 13.67
C PRO A 134 2.79 -6.56 14.06
N THR A 135 3.27 -7.53 13.29
CA THR A 135 3.07 -8.97 13.54
C THR A 135 4.39 -9.69 13.38
N GLU A 136 4.82 -10.39 14.44
CA GLU A 136 5.86 -11.41 14.32
C GLU A 136 5.30 -12.60 13.55
N TYR A 137 5.91 -12.89 12.41
CA TYR A 137 5.40 -13.93 11.50
C TYR A 137 6.36 -15.10 11.36
N TYR A 138 7.62 -14.94 11.81
CA TYR A 138 8.61 -16.00 11.74
C TYR A 138 9.65 -15.88 12.85
N VAL A 139 10.07 -17.03 13.38
CA VAL A 139 11.19 -17.17 14.32
C VAL A 139 12.19 -18.12 13.69
N PHE A 140 13.42 -17.65 13.50
CA PHE A 140 14.49 -18.49 12.96
C PHE A 140 14.82 -19.62 13.95
N PRO A 141 14.98 -20.87 13.47
CA PRO A 141 15.32 -22.01 14.34
C PRO A 141 16.63 -21.80 15.12
N GLU A 142 17.59 -21.15 14.48
CA GLU A 142 18.86 -20.74 15.08
C GLU A 142 18.98 -19.22 15.06
N LYS A 143 19.65 -18.65 16.07
CA LYS A 143 19.95 -17.22 16.08
C LYS A 143 20.85 -16.91 14.90
N VAL A 144 20.38 -16.05 13.99
CA VAL A 144 21.17 -15.57 12.87
C VAL A 144 22.34 -14.77 13.43
N PRO A 145 23.59 -15.04 13.02
CA PRO A 145 24.75 -14.28 13.50
C PRO A 145 24.63 -12.78 13.24
N ALA A 146 25.36 -11.98 14.01
CA ALA A 146 25.47 -10.55 13.74
C ALA A 146 26.18 -10.32 12.39
N GLY A 147 25.71 -9.37 11.60
CA GLY A 147 26.24 -9.13 10.26
C GLY A 147 25.30 -8.30 9.38
N THR A 148 25.75 -8.05 8.16
CA THR A 148 24.92 -7.42 7.11
C THR A 148 24.41 -8.51 6.18
N TYR A 149 23.11 -8.45 5.89
CA TYR A 149 22.42 -9.47 5.11
C TYR A 149 21.60 -8.82 3.99
N ALA A 150 21.64 -9.43 2.81
CA ALA A 150 20.67 -9.15 1.75
C ALA A 150 19.40 -9.97 1.99
N VAL A 151 18.25 -9.32 1.84
CA VAL A 151 16.92 -9.92 1.96
C VAL A 151 16.25 -9.87 0.60
N SER A 152 15.63 -10.98 0.20
CA SER A 152 14.70 -11.03 -0.92
C SER A 152 13.40 -11.63 -0.42
N LEU A 153 12.24 -11.02 -0.72
CA LEU A 153 10.95 -11.57 -0.33
C LEU A 153 9.86 -11.31 -1.37
N ASN A 154 8.83 -12.15 -1.30
CA ASN A 154 7.54 -12.01 -1.96
C ASN A 154 6.47 -11.79 -0.89
N TYR A 155 5.56 -10.88 -1.17
CA TYR A 155 4.43 -10.51 -0.33
C TYR A 155 3.14 -10.62 -1.13
N ASN A 156 2.20 -11.36 -0.59
CA ASN A 156 0.83 -11.48 -1.11
C ASN A 156 -0.15 -10.97 -0.06
N GLN A 157 -1.04 -10.04 -0.41
CA GLN A 157 -2.15 -9.58 0.43
C GLN A 157 -3.47 -9.68 -0.34
N VAL A 158 -4.51 -10.20 0.31
CA VAL A 158 -5.86 -10.37 -0.24
C VAL A 158 -6.90 -9.81 0.75
N GLY A 159 -8.00 -9.26 0.22
CA GLY A 159 -9.03 -8.57 1.00
C GLY A 159 -8.72 -7.08 1.21
N PRO A 160 -9.59 -6.32 1.91
CA PRO A 160 -10.82 -6.79 2.56
C PRO A 160 -12.07 -6.94 1.69
N TYR A 161 -12.16 -6.29 0.53
CA TYR A 161 -13.38 -6.30 -0.31
C TYR A 161 -13.21 -7.01 -1.64
N TRP A 162 -11.96 -7.33 -1.96
CA TRP A 162 -11.55 -7.82 -3.24
C TRP A 162 -10.61 -8.99 -2.99
N GLU A 163 -10.91 -10.11 -3.62
CA GLU A 163 -10.09 -11.31 -3.53
C GLU A 163 -8.87 -11.17 -4.47
N ALA A 164 -8.50 -12.22 -5.21
CA ALA A 164 -7.32 -12.22 -6.07
C ALA A 164 -7.24 -11.02 -7.07
N ASP A 165 -8.39 -10.50 -7.52
CA ASP A 165 -8.48 -9.47 -8.55
C ASP A 165 -7.96 -8.08 -8.13
N ALA A 166 -7.78 -7.86 -6.82
CA ALA A 166 -7.12 -6.66 -6.29
C ALA A 166 -6.03 -7.00 -5.28
N ALA A 167 -5.50 -8.23 -5.33
CA ALA A 167 -4.42 -8.62 -4.47
C ALA A 167 -3.19 -7.75 -4.69
N ILE A 168 -2.47 -7.49 -3.59
CA ILE A 168 -1.14 -6.89 -3.62
C ILE A 168 -0.16 -8.05 -3.72
N ASN A 169 0.56 -8.13 -4.84
CA ASN A 169 1.51 -9.19 -5.16
C ASN A 169 2.84 -8.55 -5.50
N GLU A 170 3.65 -8.30 -4.49
CA GLU A 170 4.85 -7.50 -4.63
C GLU A 170 6.08 -8.25 -4.14
N SER A 171 7.24 -7.85 -4.64
CA SER A 171 8.52 -8.38 -4.21
C SER A 171 9.43 -7.24 -3.79
N ALA A 172 10.31 -7.51 -2.82
CA ALA A 172 11.26 -6.54 -2.31
C ALA A 172 12.65 -7.16 -2.16
N GLN A 173 13.67 -6.34 -2.42
CA GLN A 173 15.05 -6.63 -2.10
C GLN A 173 15.63 -5.45 -1.32
N PHE A 174 16.29 -5.76 -0.19
CA PHE A 174 16.90 -4.74 0.67
C PHE A 174 18.03 -5.35 1.50
N SER A 175 18.75 -4.51 2.22
CA SER A 175 19.78 -4.95 3.17
C SER A 175 19.38 -4.60 4.59
N ILE A 176 19.76 -5.47 5.53
CA ILE A 176 19.61 -5.24 6.96
C ILE A 176 20.96 -5.49 7.65
N VAL A 177 21.13 -4.88 8.81
CA VAL A 177 22.23 -5.13 9.73
C VAL A 177 21.67 -5.69 11.03
N LEU A 178 22.12 -6.88 11.39
CA LEU A 178 21.77 -7.55 12.64
C LEU A 178 22.89 -7.32 13.65
N GLY A 179 22.55 -6.71 14.79
CA GLY A 179 23.46 -6.51 15.92
C GLY A 179 23.55 -7.73 16.84
N SER A 180 24.56 -7.75 17.71
CA SER A 180 24.79 -8.80 18.71
C SER A 180 23.78 -8.76 19.86
#